data_AF-A0A7S0B6G8-F1
#
_entry.id   AF-A0A7S0B6G8-F1
#
_cell.length_a   1.000
_cell.length_b   1.000
_cell.length_c   1.000
_cell.angle_alpha   90.00
_cell.angle_beta   90.00
_cell.angle_gamma   90.00
#
_symmetry.space_group_name_H-M   'P 1'
#
loop_
_entity.id
_entity.type
_entity.pdbx_description
1 polymer ?
#
loop_
_entity_poly.entity_id
_entity_poly.type
_entity_poly.pdbx_seq_one_letter_code
_entity_poly.pdbx_strand_id
1 'polypeptide(L)'
;MLDFGSNPFLATAPHNIFLRRDGCKPHMREDFTTSIAQKLACELEGTALCWTRLEQWRTETRYALGHRYKTTKGMSSTNEALDPTNRDPNYLCVEELPTNPWFCGLMEWAERCRKDCHHCQLHVDVHGCQNPPGYPTHLVIGLGAMRRQAEELPPGPRHQAAMEEVAALAAALREALGPALAQSTGLEPDQVVTVTGAGPEAGCDPAEDFLTGVKEEPCRRTLTQQSVQHVGISHALQLEISMHLRQILVKEPAAIGQLARTLRTCWKQSLNPKPTRKIGYT
;
A
#
# COMPACT_ATOMS: atom_id res chain seq x y z
N MET A 1 12.07 -13.28 4.24
CA MET A 1 12.25 -14.28 3.16
C MET A 1 11.03 -14.16 2.28
N LEU A 2 11.21 -13.88 1.00
CA LEU A 2 10.13 -13.81 0.02
C LEU A 2 9.62 -15.23 -0.22
N ASP A 3 8.31 -15.42 -0.11
CA ASP A 3 7.65 -16.64 -0.57
C ASP A 3 6.91 -16.29 -1.87
N PHE A 4 7.37 -16.86 -2.97
CA PHE A 4 6.94 -16.48 -4.32
C PHE A 4 5.74 -17.31 -4.76
N GLY A 5 4.63 -16.64 -5.04
CA GLY A 5 3.45 -17.23 -5.67
C GLY A 5 3.58 -17.37 -7.20
N SER A 6 2.60 -18.03 -7.80
CA SER A 6 2.46 -18.25 -9.25
C SER A 6 1.83 -17.07 -9.98
N ASN A 7 1.05 -16.23 -9.29
CA ASN A 7 0.34 -15.11 -9.90
C ASN A 7 1.13 -13.79 -9.77
N PRO A 8 0.98 -12.85 -10.74
CA PRO A 8 1.62 -11.54 -10.72
C PRO A 8 0.95 -10.57 -9.74
N PHE A 9 0.78 -11.01 -8.49
CA PHE A 9 0.27 -10.27 -7.36
C PHE A 9 1.33 -10.21 -6.25
N LEU A 10 1.58 -9.02 -5.72
CA LEU A 10 2.45 -8.78 -4.57
C LEU A 10 1.69 -8.02 -3.50
N ALA A 11 1.73 -8.51 -2.26
CA ALA A 11 1.34 -7.75 -1.08
C ALA A 11 2.57 -7.38 -0.24
N THR A 12 2.70 -6.12 0.14
CA THR A 12 3.73 -5.64 1.09
C THR A 12 3.09 -5.23 2.40
N ALA A 13 3.83 -5.35 3.49
CA ALA A 13 3.45 -4.79 4.80
C ALA A 13 4.71 -4.31 5.53
N PRO A 14 5.25 -3.13 5.15
CA PRO A 14 6.54 -2.68 5.64
C PRO A 14 6.54 -2.22 7.09
N HIS A 15 5.39 -1.82 7.63
CA HIS A 15 5.27 -1.14 8.91
C HIS A 15 4.87 -2.06 10.08
N ASN A 16 5.04 -3.37 9.96
CA ASN A 16 4.85 -4.30 11.09
C ASN A 16 6.04 -4.34 12.07
N ILE A 17 6.99 -3.41 11.96
CA ILE A 17 8.12 -3.21 12.88
C ILE A 17 8.28 -1.73 13.23
N PHE A 18 9.09 -1.41 14.25
CA PHE A 18 9.51 -0.04 14.49
C PHE A 18 10.58 0.37 13.49
N LEU A 19 10.34 1.44 12.74
CA LEU A 19 11.25 1.92 11.69
C LEU A 19 11.85 3.26 12.05
N ARG A 20 13.09 3.45 11.61
CA ARG A 20 13.77 4.74 11.73
C ARG A 20 13.32 5.69 10.62
N ARG A 21 13.05 6.94 11.00
CA ARG A 21 12.88 8.08 10.10
C ARG A 21 13.89 9.17 10.47
N ASP A 22 14.74 9.55 9.53
CA ASP A 22 15.82 10.51 9.81
C ASP A 22 15.25 11.89 10.14
N GLY A 23 15.63 12.43 11.31
CA GLY A 23 15.13 13.71 11.82
C GLY A 23 13.68 13.69 12.33
N CYS A 24 12.96 12.58 12.19
CA CYS A 24 11.54 12.45 12.55
C CYS A 24 11.35 11.47 13.71
N LYS A 25 10.15 11.40 14.29
CA LYS A 25 9.84 10.33 15.25
C LYS A 25 9.91 8.96 14.55
N PRO A 26 10.31 7.89 15.27
CA PRO A 26 10.21 6.53 14.74
C PRO A 26 8.81 6.25 14.19
N HIS A 27 8.73 5.49 13.08
CA HIS A 27 7.44 4.96 12.66
C HIS A 27 7.01 3.85 13.61
N MET A 28 5.75 3.91 14.02
CA MET A 28 5.18 2.96 14.96
C MET A 28 4.77 1.69 14.23
N ARG A 29 4.86 0.55 14.94
CA ARG A 29 4.37 -0.72 14.40
C ARG A 29 2.85 -0.65 14.15
N GLU A 30 2.46 -1.20 13.01
CA GLU A 30 1.07 -1.40 12.61
C GLU A 30 0.70 -2.88 12.76
N ASP A 31 -0.10 -3.21 13.77
CA ASP A 31 -0.47 -4.60 14.03
C ASP A 31 -1.30 -5.21 12.89
N PHE A 32 -1.24 -6.54 12.75
CA PHE A 32 -2.01 -7.36 11.79
C PHE A 32 -1.71 -7.15 10.30
N THR A 33 -1.04 -6.08 9.87
CA THR A 33 -0.77 -5.78 8.45
C THR A 33 -0.04 -6.92 7.73
N THR A 34 0.98 -7.52 8.36
CA THR A 34 1.65 -8.72 7.81
C THR A 34 0.74 -9.92 7.65
N SER A 35 -0.13 -10.18 8.64
CA SER A 35 -1.06 -11.30 8.53
C SER A 35 -2.03 -11.09 7.38
N ILE A 36 -2.48 -9.85 7.17
CA ILE A 36 -3.37 -9.48 6.06
C ILE A 36 -2.63 -9.63 4.73
N ALA A 37 -1.43 -9.06 4.58
CA ALA A 37 -0.63 -9.17 3.36
C ALA A 37 -0.34 -10.64 3.00
N GLN A 38 0.04 -11.47 3.97
CA GLN A 38 0.27 -12.91 3.76
C GLN A 38 -1.01 -13.65 3.33
N LYS A 39 -2.16 -13.32 3.93
CA LYS A 39 -3.44 -13.92 3.54
C LYS A 39 -3.90 -13.47 2.16
N LEU A 40 -3.73 -12.18 1.81
CA LEU A 40 -4.01 -11.69 0.45
C LEU A 40 -3.16 -12.44 -0.58
N ALA A 41 -1.86 -12.59 -0.32
CA ALA A 41 -0.97 -13.35 -1.18
C ALA A 41 -1.41 -14.82 -1.29
N CYS A 42 -1.76 -15.46 -0.17
CA CYS A 42 -2.24 -16.85 -0.18
C CYS A 42 -3.53 -17.01 -1.01
N GLU A 43 -4.54 -16.17 -0.78
CA GLU A 43 -5.83 -16.19 -1.49
C GLU A 43 -5.70 -15.93 -2.99
N LEU A 44 -4.67 -15.20 -3.40
CA LEU A 44 -4.41 -14.85 -4.80
C LEU A 44 -3.27 -15.65 -5.42
N GLU A 45 -2.73 -16.65 -4.72
CA GLU A 45 -1.53 -17.41 -5.10
C GLU A 45 -0.38 -16.47 -5.55
N GLY A 46 -0.26 -15.32 -4.89
CA GLY A 46 0.74 -14.29 -5.12
C GLY A 46 1.88 -14.35 -4.12
N THR A 47 2.65 -13.28 -4.08
CA THR A 47 3.84 -13.13 -3.21
C THR A 47 3.53 -12.19 -2.06
N ALA A 48 4.10 -12.45 -0.87
CA ALA A 48 4.10 -11.49 0.22
C ALA A 48 5.54 -11.08 0.58
N LEU A 49 5.79 -9.77 0.63
CA LEU A 49 7.05 -9.20 1.13
C LEU A 49 6.79 -8.54 2.49
N CYS A 50 7.31 -9.16 3.55
CA CYS A 50 7.07 -8.77 4.94
C CYS A 50 8.35 -8.95 5.78
N TRP A 51 8.47 -8.18 6.86
CA TRP A 51 9.51 -8.43 7.86
C TRP A 51 9.28 -9.76 8.58
N THR A 52 10.38 -10.46 8.87
CA THR A 52 10.33 -11.74 9.61
C THR A 52 9.89 -11.53 11.06
N ARG A 53 9.37 -12.58 11.72
CA ARG A 53 9.04 -12.55 13.15
C ARG A 53 10.25 -12.21 14.02
N LEU A 54 11.44 -12.67 13.63
CA LEU A 54 12.69 -12.34 14.33
C LEU A 54 12.95 -10.83 14.29
N GLU A 55 12.74 -10.18 13.15
CA GLU A 55 12.97 -8.74 13.00
C GLU A 55 11.91 -7.91 13.74
N GLN A 56 10.66 -8.37 13.74
CA GLN A 56 9.59 -7.79 14.57
C GLN A 56 10.00 -7.78 16.05
N TRP A 57 10.44 -8.92 16.58
CA TRP A 57 10.86 -9.02 17.98
C TRP A 57 12.11 -8.19 18.30
N ARG A 58 13.09 -8.16 17.39
CA ARG A 58 14.32 -7.35 17.54
C ARG A 58 14.02 -5.87 17.66
N THR A 59 13.19 -5.33 16.76
CA THR A 59 12.85 -3.90 16.78
C THR A 59 11.98 -3.53 17.98
N GLU A 60 11.05 -4.40 18.40
CA GLU A 60 10.25 -4.20 19.61
C GLU A 60 11.14 -4.12 20.87
N THR A 61 12.09 -5.06 20.98
CA THR A 61 13.05 -5.07 22.10
C THR A 61 13.91 -3.81 22.11
N ARG A 62 14.45 -3.41 20.96
CA ARG A 62 15.27 -2.20 20.82
C ARG A 62 14.48 -0.93 21.15
N TYR A 63 13.25 -0.83 20.68
CA TYR A 63 12.38 0.31 20.97
C TYR A 63 12.07 0.42 22.47
N ALA A 64 11.75 -0.71 23.12
CA ALA A 64 11.51 -0.76 24.57
C ALA A 64 12.76 -0.37 25.39
N LEU A 65 13.95 -0.84 24.98
CA LEU A 65 15.22 -0.44 25.59
C LEU A 65 15.50 1.06 25.39
N GLY A 66 15.26 1.59 24.19
CA GLY A 66 15.43 3.01 23.89
C GLY A 66 14.60 3.92 24.82
N HIS A 67 13.36 3.54 25.11
CA HIS A 67 12.53 4.26 26.10
C HIS A 67 13.13 4.24 27.50
N ARG A 68 13.67 3.10 27.96
CA ARG A 68 14.33 2.98 29.26
C ARG A 68 15.64 3.77 29.35
N TYR A 69 16.40 3.84 28.25
CA TYR A 69 17.63 4.62 28.24
C TYR A 69 17.37 6.13 28.14
N LYS A 70 16.31 6.55 27.46
CA LYS A 70 15.87 7.94 27.45
C LYS A 70 15.56 8.45 28.86
N THR A 71 14.93 7.63 29.71
CA THR A 71 14.59 8.03 31.09
C THR A 71 15.79 7.99 32.04
N THR A 72 16.83 7.18 31.78
CA THR A 72 17.92 6.92 32.74
C THR A 72 19.27 7.51 32.35
N LYS A 73 19.55 7.71 31.06
CA LYS A 73 20.89 8.09 30.55
C LYS A 73 20.90 9.30 29.62
N GLY A 74 19.76 10.00 29.49
CA GLY A 74 19.70 11.23 28.71
C GLY A 74 19.82 11.06 27.20
N MET A 75 19.45 9.89 26.64
CA MET A 75 19.34 9.74 25.18
C MET A 75 18.37 10.78 24.60
N SER A 76 18.75 11.41 23.49
CA SER A 76 17.93 12.42 22.82
C SER A 76 16.67 11.82 22.19
N SER A 77 16.77 10.61 21.62
CA SER A 77 15.67 9.98 20.89
C SER A 77 15.68 8.47 20.95
N THR A 78 14.48 7.86 20.92
CA THR A 78 14.32 6.41 20.76
C THR A 78 14.79 5.90 19.39
N ASN A 79 14.92 6.76 18.39
CA ASN A 79 15.50 6.41 17.08
C ASN A 79 16.94 5.90 17.18
N GLU A 80 17.74 6.42 18.12
CA GLU A 80 19.14 6.04 18.27
C GLU A 80 19.30 4.57 18.73
N ALA A 81 18.26 3.99 19.32
CA ALA A 81 18.24 2.59 19.71
C ALA A 81 17.81 1.65 18.58
N LEU A 82 17.20 2.17 17.51
CA LEU A 82 16.73 1.39 16.37
C LEU A 82 17.87 1.06 15.41
N ASP A 83 17.72 -0.04 14.67
CA ASP A 83 18.69 -0.42 13.65
C ASP A 83 18.74 0.65 12.55
N PRO A 84 19.92 1.21 12.23
CA PRO A 84 20.03 2.16 11.12
C PRO A 84 19.70 1.55 9.75
N THR A 85 19.70 0.22 9.63
CA THR A 85 19.33 -0.48 8.38
C THR A 85 17.82 -0.67 8.22
N ASN A 86 17.04 -0.57 9.31
CA ASN A 86 15.58 -0.66 9.29
C ASN A 86 14.94 0.71 9.04
N ARG A 87 15.22 1.25 7.85
CA ARG A 87 14.66 2.53 7.40
C ARG A 87 13.27 2.32 6.82
N ASP A 88 12.42 3.33 7.02
CA ASP A 88 11.08 3.33 6.48
C ASP A 88 11.09 3.34 4.94
N PRO A 89 10.58 2.28 4.28
CA PRO A 89 10.57 2.22 2.82
C PRO A 89 9.60 3.22 2.18
N ASN A 90 8.69 3.83 2.95
CA ASN A 90 7.84 4.93 2.50
C ASN A 90 8.48 6.32 2.70
N TYR A 91 9.76 6.36 3.08
CA TYR A 91 10.48 7.59 3.38
C TYR A 91 11.90 7.59 2.77
N LEU A 92 12.06 7.03 1.57
CA LEU A 92 13.37 6.93 0.89
C LEU A 92 13.53 7.97 -0.21
N CYS A 93 14.76 8.44 -0.38
CA CYS A 93 15.21 9.16 -1.56
C CYS A 93 15.54 8.22 -2.71
N VAL A 94 15.50 8.74 -3.95
CA VAL A 94 15.78 7.95 -5.16
C VAL A 94 17.19 7.34 -5.12
N GLU A 95 18.16 8.07 -4.58
CA GLU A 95 19.55 7.63 -4.43
C GLU A 95 19.70 6.48 -3.42
N GLU A 96 18.73 6.31 -2.53
CA GLU A 96 18.75 5.29 -1.47
C GLU A 96 18.17 3.96 -1.95
N LEU A 97 17.33 3.99 -3.01
CA LEU A 97 16.61 2.82 -3.53
C LEU A 97 17.53 1.64 -3.88
N PRO A 98 18.66 1.79 -4.59
CA PRO A 98 19.47 0.65 -5.03
C PRO A 98 20.05 -0.21 -3.91
N THR A 99 20.13 0.35 -2.69
CA THR A 99 20.67 -0.35 -1.51
C THR A 99 19.60 -0.75 -0.51
N ASN A 100 18.35 -0.33 -0.73
CA ASN A 100 17.27 -0.61 0.19
C ASN A 100 16.69 -2.02 -0.03
N PRO A 101 16.59 -2.85 1.02
CA PRO A 101 16.14 -4.24 0.87
C PRO A 101 14.69 -4.38 0.37
N TRP A 102 13.80 -3.43 0.66
CA TRP A 102 12.43 -3.45 0.15
C TRP A 102 12.38 -3.18 -1.35
N PHE A 103 13.11 -2.16 -1.80
CA PHE A 103 13.22 -1.86 -3.22
C PHE A 103 13.86 -3.01 -4.00
N CYS A 104 14.93 -3.60 -3.48
CA CYS A 104 15.55 -4.79 -4.08
C CYS A 104 14.56 -5.96 -4.17
N GLY A 105 13.75 -6.19 -3.13
CA GLY A 105 12.70 -7.21 -3.15
C GLY A 105 11.60 -6.95 -4.19
N LEU A 106 11.18 -5.70 -4.35
CA LEU A 106 10.24 -5.30 -5.41
C LEU A 106 10.82 -5.58 -6.81
N MET A 107 12.08 -5.18 -7.03
CA MET A 107 12.79 -5.39 -8.29
C MET A 107 12.94 -6.87 -8.64
N GLU A 108 13.36 -7.69 -7.66
CA GLU A 108 13.51 -9.13 -7.82
C GLU A 108 12.18 -9.80 -8.19
N TRP A 109 11.11 -9.44 -7.50
CA TRP A 109 9.76 -9.95 -7.78
C TRP A 109 9.27 -9.55 -9.18
N ALA A 110 9.35 -8.26 -9.52
CA ALA A 110 8.87 -7.77 -10.80
C ALA A 110 9.65 -8.39 -11.98
N GLU A 111 10.96 -8.60 -11.82
CA GLU A 111 11.80 -9.25 -12.83
C GLU A 111 11.44 -10.72 -13.02
N ARG A 112 11.13 -11.43 -11.94
CA ARG A 112 10.64 -12.81 -12.03
C ARG A 112 9.30 -12.88 -12.79
N CYS A 113 8.34 -12.03 -12.44
CA CYS A 113 7.05 -11.98 -13.14
C CYS A 113 7.22 -11.69 -14.65
N ARG A 114 8.17 -10.81 -15.03
CA ARG A 114 8.48 -10.54 -16.45
C ARG A 114 9.02 -11.77 -17.18
N LYS A 115 9.89 -12.56 -16.52
CA LYS A 115 10.41 -13.82 -17.08
C LYS A 115 9.31 -14.87 -17.31
N ASP A 116 8.28 -14.84 -16.47
CA ASP A 116 7.10 -15.71 -16.58
C ASP A 116 6.03 -15.13 -17.55
N CYS A 117 6.41 -14.17 -18.41
CA CYS A 117 5.55 -13.50 -19.40
C CYS A 117 4.35 -12.75 -18.81
N HIS A 118 4.41 -12.33 -17.54
CA HIS A 118 3.41 -11.46 -16.94
C HIS A 118 3.75 -9.98 -17.19
N HIS A 119 3.10 -9.40 -18.19
CA HIS A 119 3.24 -7.97 -18.52
C HIS A 119 2.45 -7.04 -17.60
N CYS A 120 1.44 -7.57 -16.91
CA CYS A 120 0.63 -6.83 -15.96
C CYS A 120 0.83 -7.38 -14.56
N GLN A 121 1.11 -6.49 -13.61
CA GLN A 121 1.47 -6.81 -12.23
C GLN A 121 0.66 -5.94 -11.28
N LEU A 122 0.18 -6.50 -10.17
CA LEU A 122 -0.51 -5.75 -9.12
C LEU A 122 0.29 -5.79 -7.82
N HIS A 123 0.64 -4.61 -7.33
CA HIS A 123 1.23 -4.39 -6.02
C HIS A 123 0.21 -3.77 -5.06
N VAL A 124 0.05 -4.38 -3.88
CA VAL A 124 -0.83 -3.92 -2.81
C VAL A 124 -0.02 -3.66 -1.55
N ASP A 125 0.13 -2.38 -1.18
CA ASP A 125 0.87 -1.99 0.02
C ASP A 125 -0.06 -1.83 1.22
N VAL A 126 0.08 -2.71 2.21
CA VAL A 126 -0.87 -2.85 3.33
C VAL A 126 -0.37 -2.09 4.56
N HIS A 127 -1.18 -1.12 4.98
CA HIS A 127 -0.96 -0.25 6.13
C HIS A 127 -2.11 -0.32 7.14
N GLY A 128 -1.81 0.13 8.34
CA GLY A 128 -2.72 0.23 9.45
C GLY A 128 -3.00 1.67 9.83
N CYS A 129 -4.27 2.05 9.85
CA CYS A 129 -4.71 3.38 10.27
C CYS A 129 -5.57 3.32 11.55
N GLN A 130 -5.97 4.50 12.04
CA GLN A 130 -6.90 4.62 13.16
C GLN A 130 -8.33 4.29 12.71
N ASN A 131 -9.22 3.99 13.66
CA ASN A 131 -10.64 3.82 13.34
C ASN A 131 -11.30 5.19 13.05
N PRO A 132 -12.42 5.22 12.31
CA PRO A 132 -13.32 6.37 12.29
C PRO A 132 -13.69 6.83 13.72
N PRO A 133 -13.84 8.15 13.96
CA PRO A 133 -13.78 9.24 12.97
C PRO A 133 -12.36 9.75 12.67
N GLY A 134 -11.29 9.11 13.18
CA GLY A 134 -9.91 9.52 12.87
C GLY A 134 -9.56 9.39 11.38
N TYR A 135 -10.27 8.52 10.68
CA TYR A 135 -10.27 8.36 9.22
C TYR A 135 -11.72 8.32 8.72
N PRO A 136 -11.99 8.68 7.44
CA PRO A 136 -13.35 8.77 6.92
C PRO A 136 -14.06 7.42 6.87
N THR A 137 -13.32 6.32 6.63
CA THR A 137 -13.86 4.97 6.51
C THR A 137 -12.92 3.93 7.13
N HIS A 138 -13.39 2.68 7.23
CA HIS A 138 -12.60 1.58 7.79
C HIS A 138 -11.49 1.05 6.88
N LEU A 139 -11.61 1.29 5.56
CA LEU A 139 -10.63 1.02 4.52
C LEU A 139 -10.51 2.27 3.64
N VAL A 140 -9.30 2.81 3.52
CA VAL A 140 -8.99 3.85 2.53
C VAL A 140 -8.02 3.27 1.50
N ILE A 141 -8.30 3.49 0.22
CA ILE A 141 -7.50 2.97 -0.88
C ILE A 141 -6.87 4.13 -1.65
N GLY A 142 -5.55 4.22 -1.59
CA GLY A 142 -4.77 5.24 -2.28
C GLY A 142 -4.30 4.79 -3.66
N LEU A 143 -4.62 5.59 -4.69
CA LEU A 143 -4.17 5.40 -6.08
C LEU A 143 -3.24 6.52 -6.59
N GLY A 144 -2.78 7.39 -5.69
CA GLY A 144 -1.97 8.57 -6.02
C GLY A 144 -0.67 8.23 -6.73
N ALA A 145 -0.01 7.12 -6.39
CA ALA A 145 1.21 6.68 -7.08
C ALA A 145 0.98 6.41 -8.58
N MET A 146 -0.11 5.72 -8.93
CA MET A 146 -0.45 5.45 -10.33
C MET A 146 -0.84 6.74 -11.07
N ARG A 147 -1.68 7.58 -10.45
CA ARG A 147 -2.05 8.88 -11.03
C ARG A 147 -0.81 9.73 -11.30
N ARG A 148 0.10 9.82 -10.33
CA ARG A 148 1.32 10.62 -10.47
C ARG A 148 2.20 10.13 -11.62
N GLN A 149 2.34 8.82 -11.77
CA GLN A 149 3.06 8.25 -12.91
C GLN A 149 2.39 8.62 -14.25
N ALA A 150 1.06 8.59 -14.32
CA ALA A 150 0.33 8.99 -15.52
C ALA A 150 0.53 10.48 -15.85
N GLU A 151 0.52 11.35 -14.83
CA GLU A 151 0.76 12.79 -14.98
C GLU A 151 2.18 13.13 -15.47
N GLU A 152 3.17 12.30 -15.11
CA GLU A 152 4.56 12.46 -15.59
C GLU A 152 4.73 12.09 -17.08
N LEU A 153 3.73 11.45 -17.70
CA LEU A 153 3.76 11.17 -19.14
C LEU A 153 3.48 12.44 -19.97
N PRO A 154 4.19 12.65 -21.10
CA PRO A 154 3.88 13.72 -22.03
C PRO A 154 2.42 13.67 -22.52
N PRO A 155 1.75 14.82 -22.69
CA PRO A 155 0.38 14.87 -23.21
C PRO A 155 0.24 14.10 -24.53
N GLY A 156 -0.73 13.20 -24.60
CA GLY A 156 -0.99 12.36 -25.78
C GLY A 156 -1.75 11.08 -25.46
N PRO A 157 -1.86 10.14 -26.43
CA PRO A 157 -2.65 8.92 -26.27
C PRO A 157 -2.22 8.05 -25.07
N ARG A 158 -0.91 8.00 -24.77
CA ARG A 158 -0.38 7.22 -23.63
C ARG A 158 -0.76 7.83 -22.28
N HIS A 159 -0.65 9.14 -22.15
CA HIS A 159 -1.11 9.87 -20.94
C HIS A 159 -2.60 9.65 -20.73
N GLN A 160 -3.41 9.82 -21.77
CA GLN A 160 -4.86 9.63 -21.71
C GLN A 160 -5.22 8.19 -21.30
N ALA A 161 -4.60 7.19 -21.92
CA ALA A 161 -4.82 5.79 -21.58
C ALA A 161 -4.45 5.48 -20.11
N ALA A 162 -3.30 5.98 -19.63
CA ALA A 162 -2.89 5.79 -18.24
C ALA A 162 -3.86 6.45 -17.25
N MET A 163 -4.35 7.66 -17.54
CA MET A 163 -5.37 8.33 -16.71
C MET A 163 -6.71 7.57 -16.73
N GLU A 164 -7.12 7.03 -17.88
CA GLU A 164 -8.30 6.19 -18.01
C GLU A 164 -8.18 4.88 -17.22
N GLU A 165 -7.00 4.25 -17.20
CA GLU A 165 -6.72 3.06 -16.40
C GLU A 165 -6.85 3.34 -14.89
N VAL A 166 -6.29 4.45 -14.39
CA VAL A 166 -6.44 4.87 -12.99
C VAL A 166 -7.92 5.12 -12.65
N ALA A 167 -8.64 5.84 -13.51
CA ALA A 167 -10.05 6.13 -13.31
C ALA A 167 -10.91 4.85 -13.32
N ALA A 168 -10.63 3.92 -14.24
CA ALA A 168 -11.33 2.65 -14.35
C ALA A 168 -11.11 1.77 -13.11
N LEU A 169 -9.86 1.67 -12.64
CA LEU A 169 -9.56 0.94 -11.40
C LEU A 169 -10.29 1.58 -10.20
N ALA A 170 -10.22 2.90 -10.08
CA ALA A 170 -10.87 3.63 -8.99
C ALA A 170 -12.39 3.43 -8.97
N ALA A 171 -13.04 3.50 -10.13
CA ALA A 171 -14.46 3.24 -10.26
C ALA A 171 -14.83 1.81 -9.85
N ALA A 172 -14.10 0.82 -10.36
CA ALA A 172 -14.32 -0.58 -10.04
C ALA A 172 -14.14 -0.87 -8.53
N LEU A 173 -13.15 -0.26 -7.88
CA LEU A 173 -12.91 -0.41 -6.45
C LEU A 173 -14.05 0.20 -5.61
N ARG A 174 -14.50 1.41 -5.95
CA ARG A 174 -15.61 2.09 -5.24
C ARG A 174 -16.91 1.28 -5.32
N GLU A 175 -17.23 0.78 -6.50
CA GLU A 175 -18.46 0.03 -6.74
C GLU A 175 -18.45 -1.32 -6.02
N ALA A 176 -17.33 -2.05 -6.05
CA ALA A 176 -17.31 -3.44 -5.65
C ALA A 176 -16.93 -3.67 -4.18
N LEU A 177 -16.00 -2.88 -3.60
CA LEU A 177 -15.43 -3.23 -2.29
C LEU A 177 -16.32 -2.88 -1.10
N GLY A 178 -17.04 -1.76 -1.13
CA GLY A 178 -17.98 -1.37 -0.08
C GLY A 178 -19.01 -2.47 0.17
N PRO A 179 -19.81 -2.87 -0.85
CA PRO A 179 -20.79 -3.94 -0.72
C PRO A 179 -20.17 -5.29 -0.33
N ALA A 180 -18.98 -5.61 -0.87
CA ALA A 180 -18.31 -6.86 -0.60
C ALA A 180 -17.88 -7.02 0.87
N LEU A 181 -17.57 -5.92 1.57
CA LEU A 181 -17.12 -5.93 2.96
C LEU A 181 -18.20 -5.52 3.97
N ALA A 182 -19.27 -4.87 3.51
CA ALA A 182 -20.42 -4.48 4.35
C ALA A 182 -20.99 -5.68 5.14
N GLN A 183 -21.09 -6.85 4.51
CA GLN A 183 -21.62 -8.05 5.16
C GLN A 183 -20.78 -8.52 6.36
N SER A 184 -19.45 -8.50 6.24
CA SER A 184 -18.54 -8.93 7.32
C SER A 184 -18.37 -7.88 8.42
N THR A 185 -18.64 -6.62 8.12
CA THR A 185 -18.47 -5.51 9.06
C THR A 185 -19.77 -5.13 9.78
N GLY A 186 -20.92 -5.44 9.19
CA GLY A 186 -22.22 -4.95 9.68
C GLY A 186 -22.39 -3.45 9.51
N LEU A 187 -21.66 -2.84 8.56
CA LEU A 187 -21.67 -1.41 8.26
C LEU A 187 -22.23 -1.15 6.87
N GLU A 188 -22.64 0.09 6.61
CA GLU A 188 -23.05 0.51 5.28
C GLU A 188 -21.84 0.60 4.33
N PRO A 189 -21.99 0.28 3.02
CA PRO A 189 -20.87 0.27 2.07
C PRO A 189 -19.99 1.52 2.05
N ASP A 190 -20.59 2.70 2.21
CA ASP A 190 -19.92 4.01 2.22
C ASP A 190 -19.17 4.30 3.52
N GLN A 191 -19.48 3.60 4.61
CA GLN A 191 -18.73 3.65 5.87
C GLN A 191 -17.51 2.71 5.85
N VAL A 192 -17.52 1.72 4.96
CA VAL A 192 -16.45 0.71 4.89
C VAL A 192 -15.30 1.19 4.03
N VAL A 193 -15.56 1.71 2.82
CA VAL A 193 -14.51 1.95 1.82
C VAL A 193 -14.55 3.35 1.24
N THR A 194 -13.38 4.00 1.16
CA THR A 194 -13.14 5.20 0.36
C THR A 194 -11.95 4.99 -0.57
N VAL A 195 -12.01 5.55 -1.78
CA VAL A 195 -10.92 5.50 -2.77
C VAL A 195 -10.44 6.92 -3.08
N THR A 196 -9.18 7.19 -2.79
CA THR A 196 -8.50 8.50 -2.90
C THR A 196 -7.42 8.46 -3.99
N GLY A 197 -6.88 9.63 -4.36
CA GLY A 197 -5.72 9.70 -5.27
C GLY A 197 -6.02 9.53 -6.76
N ALA A 198 -7.29 9.35 -7.15
CA ALA A 198 -7.67 9.05 -8.54
C ALA A 198 -8.43 10.16 -9.28
N GLY A 199 -9.07 11.09 -8.55
CA GLY A 199 -9.85 12.19 -9.14
C GLY A 199 -9.02 13.47 -9.32
N PRO A 200 -9.53 14.47 -10.06
CA PRO A 200 -8.87 15.78 -10.22
C PRO A 200 -8.67 16.51 -8.89
N GLU A 201 -9.51 16.23 -7.89
CA GLU A 201 -9.41 16.81 -6.55
C GLU A 201 -8.33 16.17 -5.67
N ALA A 202 -7.69 15.08 -6.12
CA ALA A 202 -6.61 14.50 -5.31
C ALA A 202 -5.41 15.47 -5.25
N GLY A 203 -4.90 15.68 -4.03
CA GLY A 203 -3.86 16.66 -3.73
C GLY A 203 -4.39 18.05 -3.32
N CYS A 204 -5.71 18.25 -3.25
CA CYS A 204 -6.29 19.49 -2.74
C CYS A 204 -6.31 19.57 -1.20
N ASP A 205 -6.32 18.43 -0.51
CA ASP A 205 -6.24 18.36 0.95
C ASP A 205 -4.87 17.78 1.38
N PRO A 206 -4.01 18.58 2.03
CA PRO A 206 -2.74 18.10 2.58
C PRO A 206 -2.90 16.95 3.59
N ALA A 207 -4.08 16.81 4.22
CA ALA A 207 -4.36 15.68 5.11
C ALA A 207 -4.51 14.35 4.34
N GLU A 208 -4.79 14.39 3.03
CA GLU A 208 -4.91 13.21 2.17
C GLU A 208 -3.56 12.70 1.64
N ASP A 209 -2.46 13.46 1.76
CA ASP A 209 -1.15 13.06 1.24
C ASP A 209 -0.76 11.65 1.72
N PHE A 210 -1.01 11.34 3.00
CA PHE A 210 -0.72 10.02 3.55
C PHE A 210 -1.68 8.92 3.10
N LEU A 211 -2.88 9.28 2.65
CA LEU A 211 -3.96 8.36 2.31
C LEU A 211 -3.99 7.97 0.84
N THR A 212 -3.37 8.76 -0.01
CA THR A 212 -3.34 8.55 -1.46
C THR A 212 -2.21 7.62 -1.89
N GLY A 213 -1.22 7.38 -1.03
CA GLY A 213 -0.02 6.62 -1.35
C GLY A 213 0.97 7.37 -2.24
N VAL A 214 0.94 8.70 -2.24
CA VAL A 214 1.95 9.54 -2.88
C VAL A 214 2.55 10.51 -1.85
N LYS A 215 3.86 10.76 -1.94
CA LYS A 215 4.51 11.87 -1.24
C LYS A 215 4.87 12.95 -2.26
N GLU A 216 4.45 14.18 -1.96
CA GLU A 216 4.77 15.37 -2.76
C GLU A 216 6.18 15.93 -2.49
N GLU A 217 6.80 15.52 -1.37
CA GLU A 217 8.19 15.87 -1.06
C GLU A 217 9.13 15.47 -2.22
N PRO A 218 9.89 16.41 -2.83
CA PRO A 218 10.60 16.16 -4.10
C PRO A 218 11.52 14.94 -4.06
N CYS A 219 12.17 14.67 -2.93
CA CYS A 219 13.08 13.56 -2.79
C CYS A 219 12.44 12.28 -2.26
N ARG A 220 11.34 12.33 -1.48
CA ARG A 220 10.81 11.14 -0.79
C ARG A 220 9.82 10.39 -1.67
N ARG A 221 9.87 9.06 -1.61
CA ARG A 221 8.93 8.18 -2.32
C ARG A 221 8.31 7.18 -1.36
N THR A 222 7.00 6.99 -1.48
CA THR A 222 6.29 5.83 -0.92
C THR A 222 6.73 4.55 -1.63
N LEU A 223 6.48 3.40 -1.03
CA LEU A 223 6.77 2.10 -1.63
C LEU A 223 5.90 1.84 -2.86
N THR A 224 4.67 2.36 -2.87
CA THR A 224 3.79 2.37 -4.05
C THR A 224 4.33 3.26 -5.17
N GLN A 225 4.82 4.47 -4.88
CA GLN A 225 5.53 5.30 -5.88
C GLN A 225 6.75 4.58 -6.45
N GLN A 226 7.57 3.96 -5.59
CA GLN A 226 8.74 3.18 -6.01
C GLN A 226 8.36 2.06 -6.98
N SER A 227 7.29 1.32 -6.66
CA SER A 227 6.84 0.20 -7.48
C SER A 227 6.46 0.62 -8.90
N VAL A 228 5.76 1.73 -9.07
CA VAL A 228 5.28 2.15 -10.38
C VAL A 228 6.33 2.96 -11.15
N GLN A 229 6.97 3.94 -10.49
CA GLN A 229 7.90 4.89 -11.14
C GLN A 229 9.29 4.29 -11.41
N HIS A 230 9.78 3.42 -10.52
CA HIS A 230 11.16 2.96 -10.56
C HIS A 230 11.30 1.47 -10.88
N VAL A 231 10.30 0.63 -10.54
CA VAL A 231 10.32 -0.82 -10.84
C VAL A 231 9.56 -1.15 -12.13
N GLY A 232 8.58 -0.31 -12.52
CA GLY A 232 7.74 -0.53 -13.70
C GLY A 232 6.59 -1.52 -13.48
N ILE A 233 6.11 -1.66 -12.23
CA ILE A 233 4.91 -2.43 -11.91
C ILE A 233 3.70 -1.68 -12.47
N SER A 234 2.82 -2.37 -13.20
CA SER A 234 1.75 -1.69 -13.95
C SER A 234 0.64 -1.13 -13.07
N HIS A 235 0.31 -1.80 -11.96
CA HIS A 235 -0.73 -1.35 -11.03
C HIS A 235 -0.21 -1.41 -9.59
N ALA A 236 -0.42 -0.33 -8.85
CA ALA A 236 -0.12 -0.30 -7.42
C ALA A 236 -1.19 0.47 -6.64
N LEU A 237 -1.54 -0.01 -5.47
CA LEU A 237 -2.46 0.66 -4.55
C LEU A 237 -2.00 0.54 -3.11
N GLN A 238 -2.31 1.55 -2.31
CA GLN A 238 -2.09 1.54 -0.86
C GLN A 238 -3.40 1.23 -0.15
N LEU A 239 -3.38 0.33 0.82
CA LEU A 239 -4.52 0.04 1.70
C LEU A 239 -4.22 0.59 3.09
N GLU A 240 -5.02 1.55 3.55
CA GLU A 240 -5.02 2.03 4.93
C GLU A 240 -6.18 1.39 5.68
N ILE A 241 -5.88 0.43 6.56
CA ILE A 241 -6.89 -0.43 7.19
C ILE A 241 -7.03 -0.09 8.67
N SER A 242 -8.23 0.32 9.07
CA SER A 242 -8.56 0.61 10.46
C SER A 242 -8.32 -0.61 11.36
N MET A 243 -8.03 -0.39 12.65
CA MET A 243 -7.81 -1.48 13.60
C MET A 243 -8.99 -2.46 13.67
N HIS A 244 -10.22 -1.94 13.64
CA HIS A 244 -11.43 -2.76 13.66
C HIS A 244 -11.51 -3.72 12.45
N LEU A 245 -11.33 -3.19 11.24
CA LEU A 245 -11.37 -4.01 10.02
C LEU A 245 -10.19 -4.98 9.96
N ARG A 246 -8.99 -4.58 10.43
CA ARG A 246 -7.85 -5.49 10.53
C ARG A 246 -8.16 -6.72 11.38
N GLN A 247 -8.82 -6.53 12.52
CA GLN A 247 -9.22 -7.64 13.39
C GLN A 247 -10.21 -8.59 12.69
N ILE A 248 -11.19 -8.05 11.95
CA ILE A 248 -12.14 -8.84 11.16
C ILE A 248 -11.40 -9.66 10.09
N LEU A 249 -10.57 -9.02 9.26
CA LEU A 249 -9.81 -9.69 8.19
C LEU A 249 -8.86 -10.78 8.71
N VAL A 250 -8.32 -10.61 9.92
CA VAL A 250 -7.49 -11.65 10.56
C VAL A 250 -8.34 -12.79 11.14
N LYS A 251 -9.52 -12.52 11.70
CA LYS A 251 -10.35 -13.54 12.35
C LYS A 251 -11.25 -14.30 11.37
N GLU A 252 -11.64 -13.68 10.28
CA GLU A 252 -12.65 -14.19 9.35
C GLU A 252 -12.04 -14.50 7.97
N PRO A 253 -11.75 -15.78 7.66
CA PRO A 253 -11.24 -16.18 6.35
C PRO A 253 -12.14 -15.74 5.19
N ALA A 254 -13.45 -15.74 5.38
CA ALA A 254 -14.40 -15.30 4.36
C ALA A 254 -14.20 -13.81 3.98
N ALA A 255 -13.99 -12.93 4.96
CA ALA A 255 -13.82 -11.50 4.74
C ALA A 255 -12.55 -11.19 3.92
N ILE A 256 -11.41 -11.79 4.31
CA ILE A 256 -10.15 -11.59 3.59
C ILE A 256 -10.15 -12.23 2.20
N GLY A 257 -10.76 -13.40 2.04
CA GLY A 257 -10.95 -14.01 0.72
C GLY A 257 -11.85 -13.17 -0.18
N GLN A 258 -12.87 -12.52 0.40
CA GLN A 258 -13.74 -11.60 -0.33
C GLN A 258 -12.99 -10.33 -0.77
N LEU A 259 -12.21 -9.71 0.13
CA LEU A 259 -11.32 -8.58 -0.22
C LEU A 259 -10.38 -8.96 -1.38
N ALA A 260 -9.69 -10.09 -1.25
CA ALA A 260 -8.74 -10.59 -2.25
C ALA A 260 -9.39 -10.78 -3.64
N ARG A 261 -10.51 -11.53 -3.69
CA ARG A 261 -11.21 -11.80 -4.95
C ARG A 261 -11.74 -10.52 -5.60
N THR A 262 -12.26 -9.59 -4.80
CA THR A 262 -12.76 -8.31 -5.31
C THR A 262 -11.60 -7.46 -5.86
N LEU A 263 -10.49 -7.31 -5.13
CA LEU A 263 -9.30 -6.60 -5.63
C LEU A 263 -8.81 -7.16 -6.96
N ARG A 264 -8.68 -8.49 -7.07
CA ARG A 264 -8.29 -9.16 -8.33
C ARG A 264 -9.28 -8.86 -9.46
N THR A 265 -10.57 -8.81 -9.14
CA THR A 265 -11.62 -8.56 -10.14
C THR A 265 -11.56 -7.12 -10.64
N CYS A 266 -11.47 -6.13 -9.74
CA CYS A 266 -11.32 -4.72 -10.09
C CYS A 266 -10.07 -4.49 -10.95
N TRP A 267 -8.95 -5.11 -10.58
CA TRP A 267 -7.72 -5.04 -11.37
C TRP A 267 -7.87 -5.66 -12.76
N LYS A 268 -8.45 -6.87 -12.88
CA LYS A 268 -8.67 -7.48 -14.20
C LYS A 268 -9.60 -6.65 -15.09
N GLN A 269 -10.56 -5.95 -14.49
CA GLN A 269 -11.44 -5.03 -15.19
C GLN A 269 -10.71 -3.78 -15.66
N SER A 270 -9.79 -3.22 -14.86
CA SER A 270 -9.01 -2.04 -15.25
C SER A 270 -8.06 -2.31 -16.41
N LEU A 271 -7.60 -3.56 -16.59
CA LEU A 271 -6.78 -3.98 -17.73
C LEU A 271 -7.54 -4.02 -19.07
N ASN A 272 -8.87 -4.06 -19.03
CA ASN A 272 -9.71 -4.11 -20.23
C ASN A 272 -10.88 -3.11 -20.07
N PRO A 273 -10.60 -1.80 -20.01
CA PRO A 273 -11.62 -0.81 -19.76
C PRO A 273 -12.66 -0.89 -20.89
N LYS A 274 -13.91 -1.16 -20.53
CA LYS A 274 -15.00 -1.05 -21.50
C LYS A 274 -15.06 0.41 -21.95
N PRO A 275 -15.23 0.68 -23.25
CA PRO A 275 -15.39 2.05 -23.72
C PRO A 275 -16.55 2.69 -22.96
N THR A 276 -16.22 3.68 -22.11
CA THR A 276 -17.24 4.45 -21.40
C THR A 276 -18.11 5.09 -22.46
N ARG A 277 -19.38 4.69 -22.52
CA ARG A 277 -20.37 5.38 -23.34
C ARG A 277 -20.29 6.85 -22.95
N LYS A 278 -19.88 7.71 -23.89
CA LYS A 278 -19.92 9.16 -23.69
C LYS A 278 -21.37 9.47 -23.34
N ILE A 279 -21.65 9.70 -22.07
CA ILE A 279 -22.93 10.23 -21.63
C ILE A 279 -22.91 11.64 -22.22
N GLY A 280 -23.64 11.83 -23.31
CA GLY A 280 -23.80 13.14 -23.91
C GLY A 280 -24.47 14.02 -22.88
N TYR A 281 -23.71 14.90 -22.24
CA TYR A 281 -24.28 16.04 -21.55
C TYR A 281 -24.77 16.98 -22.66
N THR A 282 -26.03 16.79 -23.05
CA THR A 282 -26.82 17.74 -23.85
C THR A 282 -27.33 18.86 -22.98
#